data_AF-A0A6M0AKF2-F1
#
_entry.id   AF-A0A6M0AKF2-F1
#
_cell.length_a   1.000
_cell.length_b   1.000
_cell.length_c   1.000
_cell.angle_alpha   90.00
_cell.angle_beta   90.00
_cell.angle_gamma   90.00
#
_symmetry.space_group_name_H-M   'P 1'
#
loop_
_entity.id
_entity.type
_entity.pdbx_description
1 polymer ?
#
loop_
_entity_poly.entity_id
_entity_poly.type
_entity_poly.pdbx_seq_one_letter_code
_entity_poly.pdbx_strand_id
1 'polypeptide(L)'
;NPCAVVIRRSTHEHLGCYDPGNTYTPDWELYKRIASFYDWWYEGDILARYREHDNNMTSELILSGAQATSIRLGIEISESYLPAEHCAAITAKARNHYFNYCLNHMVIPLKTGNLAGAFRLLQEALKIDPSPQAVEKLFTWLTQAEAAPLRDEIASKLRSIMLNHSSESFYFAYP
;
A
#
# COMPACT_ATOMS: atom_id res chain seq x y z
N ASN A 1 -13.86 1.10 -9.58
CA ASN A 1 -15.05 1.65 -8.90
C ASN A 1 -16.14 0.60 -8.94
N PRO A 2 -16.41 -0.14 -7.85
CA PRO A 2 -17.42 -1.18 -7.85
C PRO A 2 -18.79 -0.53 -8.11
N CYS A 3 -19.40 -0.92 -9.21
CA CYS A 3 -20.64 -0.33 -9.75
C CYS A 3 -21.91 -0.70 -8.96
N ALA A 4 -21.79 -1.04 -7.66
CA ALA A 4 -22.86 -1.65 -6.87
C ALA A 4 -23.13 -0.92 -5.55
N VAL A 5 -22.88 0.40 -5.49
CA VAL A 5 -23.22 1.23 -4.32
C VAL A 5 -24.04 2.43 -4.79
N VAL A 6 -25.19 2.63 -4.15
CA VAL A 6 -26.03 3.82 -4.36
C VAL A 6 -25.84 4.76 -3.19
N ILE A 7 -25.40 5.99 -3.47
CA ILE A 7 -25.13 7.02 -2.45
C ILE A 7 -26.17 8.13 -2.62
N ARG A 8 -26.82 8.53 -1.52
CA ARG A 8 -27.75 9.67 -1.53
C ARG A 8 -26.99 10.94 -1.89
N ARG A 9 -27.57 11.79 -2.73
CA ARG A 9 -26.99 13.10 -3.10
C ARG A 9 -26.57 13.92 -1.87
N SER A 10 -27.44 13.98 -0.85
CA SER A 10 -27.16 14.70 0.39
C SER A 10 -25.91 14.21 1.13
N THR A 11 -25.53 12.94 0.97
CA THR A 11 -24.29 12.39 1.53
C THR A 11 -23.06 13.00 0.85
N HIS A 12 -23.09 13.14 -0.48
CA HIS A 12 -22.01 13.82 -1.21
C HIS A 12 -21.96 15.32 -0.89
N GLU A 13 -23.10 15.98 -0.72
CA GLU A 13 -23.15 17.40 -0.37
C GLU A 13 -22.58 17.66 1.04
N HIS A 14 -22.78 16.72 1.98
CA HIS A 14 -22.24 16.83 3.33
C HIS A 14 -20.77 16.41 3.42
N LEU A 15 -20.43 15.21 2.94
CA LEU A 15 -19.10 14.63 3.16
C LEU A 15 -18.12 14.98 2.05
N GLY A 16 -18.60 15.31 0.85
CA GLY A 16 -17.80 15.52 -0.35
C GLY A 16 -17.81 14.32 -1.31
N CYS A 17 -17.05 14.45 -2.39
CA CYS A 17 -16.89 13.44 -3.43
C CYS A 17 -15.58 12.64 -3.25
N TYR A 18 -15.21 11.88 -4.28
CA TYR A 18 -13.93 11.17 -4.36
C TYR A 18 -12.74 12.13 -4.29
N ASP A 19 -11.69 11.71 -3.59
CA ASP A 19 -10.40 12.42 -3.59
C ASP A 19 -9.67 12.21 -4.94
N PRO A 20 -9.44 13.27 -5.74
CA PRO A 20 -8.73 13.14 -7.02
C PRO A 20 -7.25 12.75 -6.86
N GLY A 21 -6.65 12.94 -5.67
CA GLY A 21 -5.29 12.51 -5.36
C GLY A 21 -5.17 11.01 -5.09
N ASN A 22 -6.27 10.32 -4.79
CA ASN A 22 -6.29 8.89 -4.52
C ASN A 22 -6.64 8.08 -5.78
N THR A 23 -5.62 7.63 -6.50
CA THR A 23 -5.78 6.99 -7.82
C THR A 23 -6.10 5.49 -7.78
N TYR A 24 -5.96 4.83 -6.63
CA TYR A 24 -6.18 3.37 -6.52
C TYR A 24 -7.29 2.97 -5.56
N THR A 25 -7.47 3.69 -4.45
CA THR A 25 -8.48 3.38 -3.43
C THR A 25 -9.55 4.46 -3.23
N PRO A 26 -9.95 5.25 -4.26
CA PRO A 26 -10.86 6.38 -4.05
C PRO A 26 -12.23 5.95 -3.53
N ASP A 27 -12.71 4.79 -3.99
CA ASP A 27 -13.95 4.16 -3.52
C ASP A 27 -13.82 3.63 -2.09
N TRP A 28 -12.70 2.97 -1.75
CA TRP A 28 -12.48 2.47 -0.40
C TRP A 28 -12.42 3.61 0.63
N GLU A 29 -11.75 4.71 0.30
CA GLU A 29 -11.73 5.91 1.13
C GLU A 29 -13.14 6.46 1.34
N LEU A 30 -13.85 6.74 0.24
CA LEU A 30 -15.20 7.33 0.30
C LEU A 30 -16.16 6.44 1.10
N TYR A 31 -16.12 5.12 0.90
CA TYR A 31 -17.03 4.21 1.60
C TYR A 31 -16.73 4.13 3.08
N LYS A 32 -15.45 4.08 3.49
CA LYS A 32 -15.06 4.18 4.90
C LYS A 32 -15.54 5.50 5.51
N ARG A 33 -15.36 6.62 4.79
CA ARG A 33 -15.80 7.93 5.25
C ARG A 33 -17.32 7.95 5.47
N ILE A 34 -18.11 7.49 4.50
CA ILE A 34 -19.57 7.40 4.63
C ILE A 34 -19.96 6.51 5.81
N ALA A 35 -19.33 5.34 5.98
CA ALA A 35 -19.59 4.42 7.08
C ALA A 35 -19.30 4.98 8.47
N SER A 36 -18.43 5.99 8.59
CA SER A 36 -18.17 6.67 9.86
C SER A 36 -19.29 7.65 10.27
N PHE A 37 -20.15 8.08 9.35
CA PHE A 37 -21.18 9.09 9.62
C PHE A 37 -22.61 8.61 9.36
N TYR A 38 -22.80 7.50 8.64
CA TYR A 38 -24.10 7.00 8.22
C TYR A 38 -24.17 5.48 8.28
N ASP A 39 -25.37 4.97 8.55
CA ASP A 39 -25.68 3.56 8.45
C ASP A 39 -25.68 3.07 6.99
N TRP A 40 -25.31 1.80 6.81
CA TRP A 40 -25.29 1.13 5.52
C TRP A 40 -26.43 0.11 5.43
N TRP A 41 -27.06 0.05 4.25
CA TRP A 41 -27.94 -1.04 3.86
C TRP A 41 -27.20 -1.99 2.93
N TYR A 42 -27.42 -3.29 3.11
CA TYR A 42 -26.90 -4.34 2.23
C TYR A 42 -28.07 -5.06 1.56
N GLU A 43 -28.04 -5.10 0.22
CA GLU A 43 -28.97 -5.89 -0.59
C GLU A 43 -28.28 -7.18 -1.02
N GLY A 44 -28.89 -8.32 -0.71
CA GLY A 44 -28.33 -9.64 -1.00
C GLY A 44 -28.55 -10.09 -2.44
N ASP A 45 -29.55 -9.51 -3.12
CA ASP A 45 -29.86 -9.84 -4.51
C ASP A 45 -28.82 -9.30 -5.49
N ILE A 46 -28.56 -10.05 -6.56
CA ILE A 46 -27.60 -9.68 -7.60
C ILE A 46 -28.23 -8.66 -8.54
N LEU A 47 -28.06 -7.38 -8.21
CA LEU A 47 -28.60 -6.27 -9.00
C LEU A 47 -27.61 -5.68 -10.01
N ALA A 48 -26.32 -5.96 -9.85
CA ALA A 48 -25.26 -5.48 -10.73
C ALA A 48 -24.15 -6.52 -10.87
N ARG A 49 -23.40 -6.48 -11.97
CA ARG A 49 -22.22 -7.31 -12.21
C ARG A 49 -21.02 -6.44 -12.57
N TYR A 50 -19.86 -6.78 -12.03
CA TYR A 50 -18.62 -6.13 -12.41
C TYR A 50 -18.19 -6.62 -13.80
N ARG A 51 -17.68 -5.71 -14.62
CA ARG A 51 -17.09 -6.06 -15.92
C ARG A 51 -15.62 -6.34 -15.74
N GLU A 52 -15.20 -7.53 -16.12
CA GLU A 52 -13.79 -7.90 -16.17
C GLU A 52 -13.25 -7.75 -17.59
N HIS A 53 -12.04 -7.19 -17.70
CA HIS A 53 -11.28 -7.09 -18.94
C HIS A 53 -9.80 -6.84 -18.64
N ASP A 54 -8.95 -7.12 -19.62
CA ASP A 54 -7.49 -7.09 -19.45
C ASP A 54 -6.91 -5.66 -19.38
N ASN A 55 -7.57 -4.69 -20.03
CA ASN A 55 -7.14 -3.28 -20.04
C ASN A 55 -7.54 -2.50 -18.76
N ASN A 56 -7.41 -3.12 -17.58
CA ASN A 56 -7.73 -2.43 -16.32
C ASN A 56 -6.50 -1.74 -15.72
N MET A 57 -6.72 -0.57 -15.11
CA MET A 57 -5.69 0.25 -14.45
C MET A 57 -5.03 -0.48 -13.26
N THR A 58 -5.75 -1.41 -12.64
CA THR A 58 -5.30 -2.15 -11.45
C THR A 58 -4.07 -2.98 -11.75
N SER A 59 -4.02 -3.67 -12.90
CA SER A 59 -2.86 -4.49 -13.27
C SER A 59 -1.57 -3.67 -13.39
N GLU A 60 -1.63 -2.48 -14.00
CA GLU A 60 -0.46 -1.59 -14.14
C GLU A 60 -0.01 -1.02 -12.78
N LEU A 61 -0.95 -0.58 -11.95
CA LEU A 61 -0.65 -0.07 -10.61
C LEU A 61 -0.06 -1.14 -9.71
N ILE A 62 -0.55 -2.37 -9.78
CA ILE A 62 0.00 -3.51 -9.06
C ILE A 62 1.42 -3.83 -9.52
N LEU A 63 1.63 -3.87 -10.84
CA LEU A 63 2.95 -4.15 -11.42
C LEU A 63 3.99 -3.09 -11.07
N SER A 64 3.60 -1.82 -11.02
CA SER A 64 4.49 -0.71 -10.67
C SER A 64 4.72 -0.54 -9.16
N GLY A 65 3.92 -1.20 -8.32
CA GLY A 65 3.96 -1.01 -6.87
C GLY A 65 3.33 0.30 -6.39
N ALA A 66 2.74 1.11 -7.30
CA ALA A 66 2.20 2.43 -6.98
C ALA A 66 0.91 2.37 -6.14
N GLN A 67 0.20 1.25 -6.20
CA GLN A 67 -1.01 1.00 -5.41
C GLN A 67 -0.77 1.12 -3.90
N ALA A 68 0.43 0.75 -3.42
CA ALA A 68 0.76 0.79 -2.00
C ALA A 68 0.78 2.22 -1.43
N THR A 69 1.18 3.20 -2.23
CA THR A 69 1.13 4.62 -1.84
C THR A 69 -0.30 5.07 -1.59
N SER A 70 -1.23 4.73 -2.49
CA SER A 70 -2.64 5.05 -2.33
C SER A 70 -3.30 4.31 -1.17
N ILE A 71 -2.87 3.07 -0.89
CA ILE A 71 -3.32 2.33 0.29
C ILE A 71 -2.87 3.04 1.57
N ARG A 72 -1.60 3.42 1.67
CA ARG A 72 -1.07 4.15 2.83
C ARG A 72 -1.81 5.47 3.03
N LEU A 73 -1.97 6.26 1.95
CA LEU A 73 -2.74 7.50 1.97
C LEU A 73 -4.17 7.24 2.45
N GLY A 74 -4.82 6.19 1.96
CA GLY A 74 -6.16 5.81 2.40
C GLY A 74 -6.25 5.41 3.87
N ILE A 75 -5.19 4.90 4.49
CA ILE A 75 -5.12 4.66 5.94
C ILE A 75 -5.02 6.00 6.68
N GLU A 76 -4.09 6.86 6.25
CA GLU A 76 -3.81 8.16 6.87
C GLU A 76 -5.03 9.09 6.82
N ILE A 77 -5.72 9.16 5.67
CA ILE A 77 -6.95 9.96 5.54
C ILE A 77 -8.03 9.44 6.50
N SER A 78 -8.19 8.12 6.60
CA SER A 78 -9.21 7.52 7.47
C SER A 78 -9.04 7.86 8.95
N GLU A 79 -7.81 8.01 9.42
CA GLU A 79 -7.55 8.39 10.82
C GLU A 79 -8.22 9.72 11.20
N SER A 80 -8.40 10.64 10.25
CA SER A 80 -8.98 11.97 10.50
C SER A 80 -10.48 11.98 10.78
N TYR A 81 -11.20 10.93 10.36
CA TYR A 81 -12.67 10.88 10.46
C TYR A 81 -13.21 9.63 11.17
N LEU A 82 -12.37 8.64 11.47
CA LEU A 82 -12.80 7.46 12.22
C LEU A 82 -13.21 7.85 13.65
N PRO A 83 -14.24 7.20 14.23
CA PRO A 83 -14.61 7.41 15.63
C PRO A 83 -13.42 7.20 16.56
N ALA A 84 -13.17 8.17 17.46
CA ALA A 84 -11.95 8.19 18.29
C ALA A 84 -11.74 6.90 19.10
N GLU A 85 -12.82 6.30 19.59
CA GLU A 85 -12.81 5.04 20.36
C GLU A 85 -12.37 3.81 19.55
N HIS A 86 -12.49 3.85 18.22
CA HIS A 86 -12.17 2.74 17.33
C HIS A 86 -10.97 3.03 16.42
N CYS A 87 -10.63 4.31 16.22
CA CYS A 87 -9.61 4.75 15.28
C CYS A 87 -8.28 4.00 15.46
N ALA A 88 -7.72 3.99 16.67
CA ALA A 88 -6.44 3.31 16.93
C ALA A 88 -6.46 1.82 16.57
N ALA A 89 -7.54 1.11 16.95
CA ALA A 89 -7.66 -0.33 16.71
C ALA A 89 -7.88 -0.67 15.22
N ILE A 90 -8.73 0.08 14.53
CA ILE A 90 -8.98 -0.07 13.08
C ILE A 90 -7.70 0.22 12.30
N THR A 91 -7.04 1.31 12.63
CA THR A 91 -5.82 1.75 11.98
C THR A 91 -4.67 0.76 12.17
N ALA A 92 -4.46 0.24 13.38
CA ALA A 92 -3.44 -0.79 13.63
C ALA A 92 -3.71 -2.07 12.82
N LYS A 93 -4.97 -2.51 12.73
CA LYS A 93 -5.36 -3.66 11.89
C LYS A 93 -5.10 -3.38 10.41
N ALA A 94 -5.45 -2.20 9.93
CA ALA A 94 -5.22 -1.80 8.54
C ALA A 94 -3.73 -1.78 8.20
N ARG A 95 -2.89 -1.17 9.05
CA ARG A 95 -1.43 -1.14 8.87
C ARG A 95 -0.84 -2.53 8.80
N ASN A 96 -1.16 -3.41 9.76
CA ASN A 96 -0.65 -4.77 9.75
C ASN A 96 -1.11 -5.57 8.53
N HIS A 97 -2.39 -5.47 8.18
CA HIS A 97 -2.95 -6.15 7.02
C HIS A 97 -2.25 -5.71 5.72
N TYR A 98 -2.17 -4.40 5.50
CA TYR A 98 -1.63 -3.86 4.26
C TYR A 98 -0.10 -3.95 4.16
N PHE A 99 0.61 -4.05 5.29
CA PHE A 99 2.00 -4.50 5.31
C PHE A 99 2.15 -5.90 4.71
N ASN A 100 1.39 -6.87 5.22
CA ASN A 100 1.43 -8.25 4.71
C ASN A 100 0.95 -8.31 3.24
N TYR A 101 -0.05 -7.52 2.88
CA TYR A 101 -0.51 -7.37 1.50
C TYR A 101 0.63 -6.94 0.57
N CYS A 102 1.40 -5.92 0.97
CA CYS A 102 2.55 -5.45 0.17
C CYS A 102 3.62 -6.54 0.03
N LEU A 103 3.98 -7.25 1.10
CA LEU A 103 4.93 -8.38 1.03
C LEU A 103 4.46 -9.44 0.04
N ASN A 104 3.19 -9.86 0.15
CA ASN A 104 2.62 -10.87 -0.74
C ASN A 104 2.56 -10.40 -2.19
N HIS A 105 2.34 -9.11 -2.44
CA HIS A 105 2.27 -8.56 -3.81
C HIS A 105 3.63 -8.29 -4.44
N MET A 106 4.73 -8.24 -3.67
CA MET A 106 6.08 -8.05 -4.24
C MET A 106 6.45 -9.12 -5.27
N VAL A 107 5.90 -10.33 -5.15
CA VAL A 107 6.15 -11.41 -6.11
C VAL A 107 5.73 -11.04 -7.55
N ILE A 108 4.75 -10.14 -7.71
CA ILE A 108 4.21 -9.76 -9.03
C ILE A 108 5.25 -9.00 -9.85
N PRO A 109 5.79 -7.84 -9.40
CA PRO A 109 6.88 -7.17 -10.10
C PRO A 109 8.16 -8.00 -10.18
N LEU A 110 8.46 -8.83 -9.17
CA LEU A 110 9.66 -9.67 -9.20
C LEU A 110 9.63 -10.70 -10.33
N LYS A 111 8.46 -11.34 -10.58
CA LYS A 111 8.28 -12.30 -11.66
C LYS A 111 8.51 -11.71 -13.05
N THR A 112 8.30 -10.41 -13.22
CA THR A 112 8.53 -9.71 -14.50
C THR A 112 9.89 -9.02 -14.55
N GLY A 113 10.77 -9.23 -13.56
CA GLY A 113 12.06 -8.53 -13.46
C GLY A 113 11.95 -7.04 -13.11
N ASN A 114 10.77 -6.54 -12.75
CA ASN A 114 10.56 -5.15 -12.37
C ASN A 114 11.01 -4.90 -10.93
N LEU A 115 12.32 -4.84 -10.70
CA LEU A 115 12.88 -4.57 -9.37
C LEU A 115 12.42 -3.23 -8.81
N ALA A 116 12.24 -2.19 -9.65
CA ALA A 116 11.78 -0.88 -9.20
C ALA A 116 10.39 -0.94 -8.54
N GLY A 117 9.45 -1.70 -9.12
CA GLY A 117 8.13 -1.91 -8.53
C GLY A 117 8.19 -2.67 -7.20
N ALA A 118 9.05 -3.69 -7.11
CA ALA A 118 9.27 -4.43 -5.87
C ALA A 118 9.87 -3.56 -4.75
N PHE A 119 10.86 -2.71 -5.08
CA PHE A 119 11.42 -1.74 -4.12
C PHE A 119 10.40 -0.71 -3.66
N ARG A 120 9.55 -0.23 -4.56
CA ARG A 120 8.46 0.69 -4.18
C ARG A 120 7.52 0.04 -3.17
N LEU A 121 7.10 -1.20 -3.41
CA LEU A 121 6.28 -1.96 -2.46
C LEU A 121 7.00 -2.14 -1.11
N LEU A 122 8.29 -2.42 -1.12
CA LEU A 122 9.08 -2.58 0.11
C LEU A 122 9.14 -1.28 0.91
N GLN A 123 9.41 -0.17 0.25
CA GLN A 123 9.45 1.16 0.87
C GLN A 123 8.08 1.53 1.46
N GLU A 124 7.00 1.33 0.71
CA GLU A 124 5.67 1.65 1.20
C GLU A 124 5.22 0.69 2.31
N ALA A 125 5.57 -0.60 2.26
CA ALA A 125 5.31 -1.52 3.37
C ALA A 125 5.91 -1.01 4.68
N LEU A 126 7.20 -0.63 4.67
CA LEU A 126 7.88 -0.10 5.86
C LEU A 126 7.30 1.24 6.35
N LYS A 127 6.76 2.07 5.45
CA LYS A 127 6.02 3.29 5.83
C LYS A 127 4.64 2.98 6.42
N ILE A 128 3.97 1.93 5.93
CA ILE A 128 2.66 1.49 6.41
C ILE A 128 2.76 0.95 7.84
N ASP A 129 3.72 0.06 8.09
CA ASP A 129 3.94 -0.55 9.40
C ASP A 129 5.45 -0.70 9.68
N PRO A 130 6.05 0.24 10.45
CA PRO A 130 7.46 0.19 10.83
C PRO A 130 7.71 -0.62 12.12
N SER A 131 6.70 -1.34 12.65
CA SER A 131 6.85 -2.05 13.92
C SER A 131 7.93 -3.16 13.84
N PRO A 132 8.62 -3.47 14.95
CA PRO A 132 9.59 -4.56 14.99
C PRO A 132 9.02 -5.90 14.49
N GLN A 133 7.75 -6.18 14.82
CA GLN A 133 7.05 -7.38 14.38
C GLN A 133 6.83 -7.41 12.87
N ALA A 134 6.51 -6.26 12.25
CA ALA A 134 6.41 -6.16 10.80
C ALA A 134 7.79 -6.37 10.13
N VAL A 135 8.84 -5.77 10.68
CA VAL A 135 10.21 -5.95 10.18
C VAL A 135 10.66 -7.42 10.28
N GLU A 136 10.34 -8.12 11.36
CA GLU A 136 10.61 -9.57 11.50
C GLU A 136 9.91 -10.40 10.39
N LYS A 137 8.66 -10.07 10.08
CA LYS A 137 7.94 -10.70 8.97
C LYS A 137 8.60 -10.42 7.62
N LEU A 138 9.10 -9.21 7.40
CA LEU A 138 9.87 -8.89 6.20
C LEU A 138 11.14 -9.75 6.12
N PHE A 139 11.91 -9.86 7.19
CA PHE A 139 13.11 -10.72 7.20
C PHE A 139 12.75 -12.18 6.93
N THR A 140 11.67 -12.68 7.52
CA THR A 140 11.16 -14.02 7.25
C THR A 140 10.79 -14.18 5.78
N TRP A 141 10.08 -13.21 5.19
CA TRP A 141 9.71 -13.23 3.78
C TRP A 141 10.94 -13.19 2.85
N LEU A 142 11.99 -12.43 3.19
CA LEU A 142 13.24 -12.37 2.43
C LEU A 142 14.02 -13.70 2.39
N THR A 143 13.70 -14.66 3.25
CA THR A 143 14.27 -16.02 3.19
C THR A 143 13.66 -16.88 2.08
N GLN A 144 12.50 -16.50 1.55
CA GLN A 144 11.80 -17.24 0.50
C GLN A 144 12.55 -17.18 -0.83
N ALA A 145 12.33 -18.17 -1.71
CA ALA A 145 13.02 -18.27 -2.99
C ALA A 145 12.62 -17.12 -3.93
N GLU A 146 11.35 -16.74 -3.90
CA GLU A 146 10.75 -15.66 -4.68
C GLU A 146 11.39 -14.29 -4.40
N ALA A 147 11.91 -14.11 -3.18
CA ALA A 147 12.56 -12.88 -2.76
C ALA A 147 14.03 -12.78 -3.22
N ALA A 148 14.60 -13.83 -3.84
CA ALA A 148 16.01 -13.85 -4.24
C ALA A 148 16.44 -12.64 -5.08
N PRO A 149 15.71 -12.22 -6.14
CA PRO A 149 16.12 -11.07 -6.94
C PRO A 149 16.17 -9.77 -6.13
N LEU A 150 15.21 -9.59 -5.20
CA LEU A 150 15.19 -8.42 -4.33
C LEU A 150 16.33 -8.46 -3.30
N ARG A 151 16.56 -9.62 -2.68
CA ARG A 151 17.62 -9.82 -1.69
C ARG A 151 19.01 -9.59 -2.28
N ASP A 152 19.25 -10.08 -3.49
CA ASP A 152 20.53 -9.92 -4.19
C ASP A 152 20.78 -8.45 -4.54
N GLU A 153 19.75 -7.74 -4.99
CA GLU A 153 19.82 -6.31 -5.26
C GLU A 153 20.04 -5.48 -3.98
N ILE A 154 19.36 -5.82 -2.87
CA ILE A 154 19.61 -5.20 -1.56
C ILE A 154 21.08 -5.40 -1.15
N ALA A 155 21.58 -6.63 -1.24
CA ALA A 155 22.97 -6.94 -0.89
C ALA A 155 23.97 -6.20 -1.79
N SER A 156 23.66 -6.07 -3.09
CA SER A 156 24.45 -5.30 -4.05
C SER A 156 24.53 -3.82 -3.68
N LYS A 157 23.38 -3.19 -3.38
CA LYS A 157 23.32 -1.79 -2.95
C LYS A 157 24.07 -1.55 -1.63
N LEU A 158 23.93 -2.45 -0.65
CA LEU A 158 24.66 -2.36 0.62
C LEU A 158 26.17 -2.44 0.42
N ARG A 159 26.66 -3.37 -0.42
CA ARG A 159 28.09 -3.44 -0.77
C ARG A 159 28.58 -2.16 -1.41
N SER A 160 27.81 -1.59 -2.34
CA SER A 160 28.16 -0.32 -2.98
C SER A 160 28.26 0.84 -1.98
N ILE A 161 27.31 0.94 -1.03
CA ILE A 161 27.35 1.96 0.03
C ILE A 161 28.60 1.79 0.91
N MET A 162 28.91 0.57 1.33
CA MET A 162 30.08 0.29 2.17
C MET A 162 31.42 0.61 1.46
N LEU A 163 31.51 0.30 0.16
CA LEU A 163 32.69 0.62 -0.65
C LEU A 163 32.87 2.14 -0.82
N ASN A 164 31.78 2.86 -1.10
CA ASN A 164 31.81 4.32 -1.25
C ASN A 164 32.18 5.03 0.06
N HIS A 165 31.68 4.54 1.21
CA HIS A 165 32.01 5.12 2.50
C HIS A 165 33.48 4.89 2.89
N SER A 166 34.05 3.74 2.47
CA SER A 166 35.47 3.43 2.67
C SER A 166 36.37 4.38 1.87
N SER A 167 35.99 4.78 0.65
CA SER A 167 36.75 5.73 -0.18
C SER A 167 36.73 7.17 0.33
N GLU A 168 35.67 7.62 1.01
CA GLU A 168 35.61 8.97 1.60
C GLU A 168 36.53 9.10 2.83
N SER A 169 36.72 8.03 3.60
CA SER A 169 37.64 8.02 4.75
C SER A 169 39.12 8.19 4.39
N PHE A 170 39.52 7.94 3.14
CA PHE A 170 40.92 8.10 2.71
C PHE A 170 41.31 9.54 2.32
N TYR A 171 40.36 10.48 2.24
CA TYR A 171 40.63 11.87 1.83
C TYR A 171 40.98 12.83 2.99
N PHE A 172 40.93 12.39 4.26
CA PHE A 172 41.16 13.27 5.43
C PHE A 172 42.51 13.06 6.15
N ALA A 173 43.44 12.31 5.56
CA ALA A 173 44.72 12.02 6.22
C ALA A 173 45.93 12.38 5.34
N TYR A 174 46.18 13.66 5.08
CA TYR A 174 47.54 14.16 4.84
C TYR A 174 47.69 15.62 5.33
N PRO A 175 48.65 15.91 6.25
CA PRO A 175 49.11 17.26 6.55
C PRO A 175 50.04 17.83 5.47
#